data_AF-A0A645EMI1-F1
#
_entry.id   AF-A0A645EMI1-F1
#
_cell.length_a   1.000
_cell.length_b   1.000
_cell.length_c   1.000
_cell.angle_alpha   90.00
_cell.angle_beta   90.00
_cell.angle_gamma   90.00
#
_symmetry.space_group_name_H-M   'P 1'
#
loop_
_entity.id
_entity.type
_entity.pdbx_description
1 polymer ?
#
loop_
_entity_poly.entity_id
_entity_poly.type
_entity_poly.pdbx_seq_one_letter_code
_entity_poly.pdbx_strand_id
1 'polypeptide(L)' 'MKNSRFSKILVTLIIVMNVAFTIYVLEIFKKIGSEPSTLILSWFGFTTGELLMLSSIKKKKITSDSTSEITDENQDE' A
#
# COMPACT_ATOMS: atom_id res chain seq x y z
N MET A 1 -6.59 -3.90 -26.60
CA MET A 1 -5.36 -4.55 -26.08
C MET A 1 -5.16 -4.07 -24.66
N LYS A 2 -5.11 -4.98 -23.68
CA LYS A 2 -5.16 -4.66 -22.24
C LYS A 2 -3.93 -3.84 -21.81
N ASN A 3 -4.16 -2.62 -21.33
CA ASN A 3 -3.16 -1.62 -20.95
C ASN A 3 -2.42 -2.00 -19.66
N SER A 4 -1.77 -3.16 -19.59
CA SER A 4 -1.06 -3.65 -18.40
C SER A 4 0.29 -2.96 -18.15
N ARG A 5 0.54 -1.78 -18.75
CA ARG A 5 1.85 -1.10 -18.69
C ARG A 5 2.07 -0.38 -17.35
N PHE A 6 1.00 0.08 -16.71
CA PHE A 6 1.09 0.77 -15.42
C PHE A 6 1.55 -0.15 -14.28
N SER A 7 1.16 -1.43 -14.30
CA SER A 7 1.57 -2.40 -13.29
C SER A 7 3.07 -2.67 -13.31
N LYS A 8 3.71 -2.73 -14.49
CA LYS A 8 5.16 -3.03 -14.59
C LYS A 8 6.03 -1.85 -14.18
N ILE A 9 5.64 -0.62 -14.50
CA ILE A 9 6.41 0.59 -14.16
C ILE A 9 6.43 0.79 -12.65
N LEU A 10 5.26 0.72 -12.01
CA LEU A 10 5.17 0.89 -10.56
C LEU A 10 5.94 -0.22 -9.84
N VAL A 11 5.78 -1.48 -10.28
CA VAL A 11 6.50 -2.62 -9.71
C VAL A 11 8.02 -2.46 -9.88
N THR A 12 8.50 -2.04 -11.05
CA THR A 12 9.93 -1.82 -11.29
C THR A 12 10.47 -0.67 -10.45
N LEU A 13 9.74 0.44 -10.36
CA LEU A 13 10.09 1.60 -9.53
C LEU A 13 10.23 1.21 -8.06
N ILE A 14 9.26 0.45 -7.52
CA ILE A 14 9.26 -0.03 -6.13
C ILE A 14 10.48 -0.94 -5.88
N ILE A 15 10.82 -1.82 -6.83
CA ILE A 15 11.98 -2.71 -6.70
C ILE A 15 13.28 -1.91 -6.68
N VAL A 16 13.48 -1.00 -7.65
CA VAL A 16 14.68 -0.16 -7.72
C VAL A 16 14.84 0.66 -6.45
N MET A 17 13.75 1.26 -5.97
CA MET A 17 13.77 2.10 -4.78
C MET A 17 14.02 1.29 -3.49
N ASN A 18 13.57 0.03 -3.39
CA ASN A 18 13.89 -0.84 -2.26
C ASN A 18 15.39 -1.24 -2.22
N VAL A 19 15.98 -1.51 -3.38
CA VAL A 19 17.42 -1.81 -3.48
C VAL A 19 18.23 -0.59 -3.06
N ALA A 20 17.88 0.60 -3.57
CA ALA A 20 18.51 1.86 -3.20
C ALA A 20 18.37 2.15 -1.69
N PHE A 21 17.17 1.95 -1.13
CA PHE A 21 16.90 2.12 0.30
C PHE A 21 17.80 1.23 1.16
N THR A 22 17.95 -0.04 0.78
CA THR A 22 18.81 -0.99 1.50
C THR A 22 20.27 -0.55 1.51
N ILE A 23 20.80 -0.09 0.36
CA ILE A 23 22.16 0.44 0.25
C ILE A 23 22.33 1.68 1.13
N TYR A 24 21.34 2.57 1.13
CA TYR A 24 21.37 3.82 1.89
C TYR A 24 21.33 3.58 3.40
N VAL A 25 20.50 2.64 3.86
CA VAL A 25 20.45 2.20 5.26
C VAL A 25 21.80 1.63 5.69
N LEU A 26 22.45 0.83 4.84
CA LEU A 26 23.77 0.26 5.12
C LEU A 26 24.86 1.33 5.23
N GLU A 27 24.85 2.33 4.33
CA GLU A 27 25.72 3.50 4.36
C GLU A 27 25.54 4.32 5.65
N ILE A 28 24.29 4.59 6.03
CA ILE A 28 23.97 5.32 7.25
C ILE A 28 24.37 4.54 8.49
N PHE A 29 24.12 3.23 8.51
CA PHE A 29 24.50 2.36 9.61
C PHE A 29 26.01 2.39 9.85
N LYS A 30 26.80 2.33 8.76
CA LYS A 30 28.26 2.49 8.84
C LYS A 30 28.71 3.85 9.36
N LYS A 31 27.96 4.93 9.10
CA LYS A 31 28.34 6.30 9.50
C LYS A 31 27.93 6.70 10.91
N ILE A 32 26.78 6.22 11.39
CA ILE A 32 26.13 6.74 12.60
C ILE A 32 26.10 5.72 13.75
N GLY A 33 26.22 4.41 13.46
CA GLY A 33 26.17 3.36 14.48
C GLY A 33 24.83 3.23 15.21
N SER A 34 23.83 4.05 14.84
CA SER A 34 22.45 4.01 15.30
C SER A 34 21.52 3.78 14.12
N GLU A 35 20.46 3.03 14.36
CA GLU A 35 19.52 2.64 13.32
C GLU A 35 18.71 3.85 12.82
N PRO A 36 18.57 4.03 11.49
CA PRO A 36 17.82 5.16 10.94
C PRO A 36 16.32 4.90 10.96
N SER A 37 15.72 4.89 12.16
CA SER A 37 14.30 4.59 12.38
C SER A 37 13.37 5.55 11.63
N THR A 38 13.75 6.82 11.48
CA THR A 38 12.97 7.84 10.74
C THR A 38 12.87 7.53 9.24
N LEU A 39 13.97 7.04 8.63
CA LEU A 39 13.98 6.70 7.20
C LEU A 39 13.18 5.44 6.92
N ILE A 40 13.28 4.44 7.81
CA ILE A 40 12.42 3.24 7.80
C ILE A 40 10.96 3.66 7.88
N LEU A 41 10.59 4.46 8.88
CA LEU A 41 9.20 4.83 9.10
C LEU A 41 8.62 5.64 7.94
N SER A 42 9.37 6.58 7.38
CA SER A 42 8.94 7.36 6.22
C SER A 42 8.77 6.47 4.97
N TRP A 43 9.67 5.52 4.75
CA TRP A 43 9.63 4.58 3.61
C TRP A 43 8.44 3.61 3.69
N PHE A 44 8.26 2.97 4.85
CA PHE A 44 7.14 2.07 5.07
C PHE A 44 5.81 2.81 5.12
N GLY A 45 5.77 4.01 5.71
CA GLY A 45 4.59 4.87 5.70
C GLY A 45 4.17 5.28 4.29
N PHE A 46 5.12 5.64 3.43
CA PHE A 46 4.86 6.00 2.04
C PHE A 46 4.35 4.81 1.22
N THR A 47 5.03 3.66 1.29
CA THR A 47 4.67 2.47 0.49
C THR A 47 3.42 1.75 1.01
N THR A 48 3.16 1.78 2.31
CA THR A 48 2.01 1.10 2.94
C THR A 48 0.78 2.00 3.05
N GLY A 49 0.97 3.32 3.17
CA GLY A 49 -0.11 4.29 3.39
C GLY A 49 -1.13 4.33 2.24
N GLU A 50 -0.67 4.35 0.99
CA GLU A 50 -1.56 4.41 -0.17
C GLU A 50 -2.43 3.14 -0.31
N LEU A 51 -1.89 1.97 0.05
CA LEU A 51 -2.61 0.69 0.00
C LEU A 51 -3.67 0.57 1.10
N LEU A 52 -3.38 1.06 2.30
CA LEU A 52 -4.33 1.09 3.42
C LEU A 52 -5.51 2.03 3.14
N MET A 53 -5.25 3.18 2.52
CA MET A 53 -6.31 4.11 2.12
C MET A 53 -7.26 3.48 1.09
N LEU A 54 -6.73 2.78 0.08
CA LEU A 54 -7.54 2.08 -0.93
C LEU A 54 -8.28 0.86 -0.37
N SER A 55 -7.65 0.10 0.53
CA SER A 55 -8.27 -1.06 1.20
C SER A 55 -9.48 -0.65 2.04
N SER A 56 -9.38 0.48 2.75
CA SER A 56 -10.48 1.01 3.57
C SER A 56 -11.68 1.46 2.74
N ILE A 57 -11.43 2.09 1.58
CA ILE A 57 -12.47 2.47 0.62
C ILE A 57 -13.16 1.24 0.03
N LYS A 58 -12.40 0.19 -0.31
CA LYS A 58 -12.96 -1.07 -0.83
C LYS A 58 -13.83 -1.78 0.20
N LYS A 59 -13.45 -1.76 1.48
CA LYS A 59 -14.26 -2.32 2.58
C LYS A 59 -15.59 -1.60 2.72
N LYS A 60 -15.59 -0.25 2.68
CA LYS A 60 -16.81 0.55 2.81
C LYS A 60 -17.83 0.24 1.70
N LYS A 61 -17.36 0.05 0.46
CA LYS A 61 -18.23 -0.28 -0.68
C LYS A 61 -18.83 -1.68 -0.59
N ILE A 62 -18.05 -2.67 -0.14
CA ILE A 62 -18.54 -4.05 0.03
C ILE A 62 -19.62 -4.10 1.12
N THR A 63 -19.41 -3.42 2.25
CA THR A 63 -20.40 -3.39 3.33
C THR A 63 -21.71 -2.71 2.91
N SER A 64 -21.65 -1.62 2.12
CA SER A 64 -22.87 -0.99 1.62
C SER A 64 -23.65 -1.89 0.67
N ASP A 65 -22.95 -2.58 -0.25
CA ASP A 65 -23.59 -3.48 -1.22
C ASP A 65 -24.25 -4.69 -0.50
N SER A 66 -23.64 -5.24 0.55
CA SER A 66 -24.22 -6.33 1.35
C SER A 66 -25.40 -5.90 2.24
N THR A 67 -25.46 -4.65 2.71
CA THR A 67 -26.59 -4.18 3.53
C THR A 67 -27.84 -3.94 2.68
N SER A 68 -27.69 -3.45 1.43
CA SER A 68 -28.82 -3.32 0.51
C SER A 68 -29.45 -4.67 0.16
N GLU A 69 -28.66 -5.73 -0.06
CA GLU A 69 -29.18 -7.07 -0.33
C GLU A 69 -30.02 -7.63 0.84
N ILE A 70 -29.62 -7.40 2.09
CA ILE A 70 -30.37 -7.89 3.28
C ILE A 70 -31.64 -7.06 3.53
N THR A 71 -31.71 -5.80 3.09
CA THR A 71 -32.92 -4.98 3.27
C THR A 71 -33.97 -5.24 2.20
N ASP A 72 -33.56 -5.68 1.01
CA ASP A 72 -34.48 -6.06 -0.07
C ASP A 72 -35.10 -7.47 0.16
N GLU A 73 -34.41 -8.41 0.83
CA GLU A 73 -34.96 -9.76 1.13
C GLU A 73 -36.01 -9.80 2.26
N ASN A 74 -36.03 -8.82 3.17
CA ASN A 74 -36.95 -8.82 4.33
C ASN A 74 -38.23 -8.00 4.09
N GLN A 75 -38.46 -7.51 2.87
CA GLN A 75 -39.61 -6.67 2.54
C GLN A 75 -40.75 -7.43 1.83
N ASP A 76 -40.56 -8.73 1.56
CA ASP A 76 -41.51 -9.62 0.88
C ASP A 76 -42.14 -10.72 1.78
N GLU A 77 -41.91 -10.72 3.11
CA GLU A 77 -42.65 -11.55 4.11
C GLU A 77 -43.66 -10.72 4.92
#